data_AF-A0AA47JGJ5-F1
#
_entry.id   AF-A0AA47JGJ5-F1
#
_cell.length_a   1.000
_cell.length_b   1.000
_cell.length_c   1.000
_cell.angle_alpha   90.00
_cell.angle_beta   90.00
_cell.angle_gamma   90.00
#
_symmetry.space_group_name_H-M   'P 1'
#
loop_
_entity.id
_entity.type
_entity.pdbx_description
1 polymer ?
#
loop_
_entity_poly.entity_id
_entity_poly.type
_entity_poly.pdbx_seq_one_letter_code
_entity_poly.pdbx_strand_id
1 'polypeptide(L)'
;MSETNSQHFALVDELNKTVTKSLVTTFGLDFLLFEDKKGGDVATVHNVRQHQKGDAEIYVSKSVQAEYANKGDYKPVKHHADGSIVTDRKNKPKREDRYHSHQNYKAKGKEDKKLQHDGNLPDEYRNQLMSQDEKRQLDHIISSHEVHNDAGRVLAGLDGVELANQNSNFQSTHYYINNLKSDHSMDDFLGTVVPRAIENKRNNIERDKLRLASMPSETKQQKHEKRKLADKITKQSEQVAVLESLDEDKMREADKRARQQYDKQINFTYYTSSKFFKSTAMASSKAGFAMGVRQALGLVFAEVWFEIKDVIPQLFKDKEENFTLDKFLNKLKVTALKIWDRVKTRFKDILEEFKNGALAGALSSLSSTIMNIFFTTQKLIGKLLRETWSSLVSAAKVLFFNPQRLSPGALVREVTRILSTGVAVAMGVILNQQLASLMTFPLGIELASFVSAVATGIMTIGITYFLDHSKLMRKVWDYLDQFKSAEKRTLEYFQTVNAELDRYLIELSKVEFNLSPDELAGLVDNLEFVSCEYERSMMLSKEVSRREIELPFEDNNLDSTRAWLMSL
;
A
#
# COMPACT_ATOMS: atom_id res chain seq x y z
N MET A 1 8.13 -8.63 18.02
CA MET A 1 6.92 -9.16 17.33
C MET A 1 7.29 -10.55 16.84
N SER A 2 6.55 -11.59 17.23
CA SER A 2 6.90 -12.98 16.85
C SER A 2 6.66 -13.23 15.35
N GLU A 3 7.44 -14.14 14.76
CA GLU A 3 7.32 -14.57 13.34
C GLU A 3 5.89 -14.98 12.96
N THR A 4 5.11 -15.52 13.91
CA THR A 4 3.70 -15.90 13.75
C THR A 4 2.78 -14.73 13.39
N ASN A 5 3.02 -13.54 13.96
CA ASN A 5 2.25 -12.35 13.58
C ASN A 5 2.56 -11.93 12.13
N SER A 6 3.82 -12.06 11.69
CA SER A 6 4.23 -11.69 10.33
C SER A 6 3.60 -12.59 9.26
N GLN A 7 3.46 -13.89 9.52
CA GLN A 7 2.83 -14.83 8.57
C GLN A 7 1.31 -14.63 8.44
N HIS A 8 0.62 -14.28 9.53
CA HIS A 8 -0.82 -13.99 9.49
C HIS A 8 -1.16 -12.75 8.64
N PHE A 9 -0.37 -11.68 8.74
CA PHE A 9 -0.55 -10.49 7.89
C PHE A 9 -0.29 -10.80 6.40
N ALA A 10 0.67 -11.67 6.09
CA ALA A 10 0.94 -12.09 4.71
C ALA A 10 -0.25 -12.84 4.07
N LEU A 11 -0.94 -13.72 4.81
CA LEU A 11 -2.12 -14.46 4.34
C LEU A 11 -3.33 -13.54 4.08
N VAL A 12 -3.54 -12.52 4.91
CA VAL A 12 -4.61 -11.52 4.72
C VAL A 12 -4.34 -10.66 3.48
N ASP A 13 -3.08 -10.29 3.25
CA ASP A 13 -2.67 -9.54 2.06
C ASP A 13 -2.80 -10.36 0.78
N GLU A 14 -2.47 -11.65 0.82
CA GLU A 14 -2.64 -12.57 -0.30
C GLU A 14 -4.12 -12.81 -0.64
N LEU A 15 -4.97 -12.95 0.39
CA LEU A 15 -6.41 -13.01 0.20
C LEU A 15 -6.94 -11.73 -0.45
N ASN A 16 -6.48 -10.56 0.02
CA ASN A 16 -6.86 -9.28 -0.56
C ASN A 16 -6.43 -9.17 -2.04
N LYS A 17 -5.20 -9.56 -2.39
CA LYS A 17 -4.75 -9.58 -3.79
C LYS A 17 -5.63 -10.50 -4.64
N THR A 18 -5.95 -11.68 -4.15
CA THR A 18 -6.76 -12.68 -4.86
C THR A 18 -8.19 -12.20 -5.09
N VAL A 19 -8.84 -11.66 -4.05
CA VAL A 19 -10.22 -11.17 -4.16
C VAL A 19 -10.30 -9.90 -5.00
N THR A 20 -9.37 -8.96 -4.85
CA THR A 20 -9.31 -7.76 -5.70
C THR A 20 -9.08 -8.14 -7.17
N LYS A 21 -8.14 -9.05 -7.45
CA LYS A 21 -7.93 -9.56 -8.82
C LYS A 21 -9.20 -10.20 -9.36
N SER A 22 -9.88 -11.04 -8.57
CA SER A 22 -11.13 -11.66 -9.00
C SER A 22 -12.26 -10.65 -9.20
N LEU A 23 -12.39 -9.61 -8.36
CA LEU A 23 -13.36 -8.53 -8.57
C LEU A 23 -13.13 -7.84 -9.92
N VAL A 24 -11.87 -7.56 -10.23
CA VAL A 24 -11.45 -6.86 -11.45
C VAL A 24 -11.69 -7.71 -12.68
N THR A 25 -11.23 -8.96 -12.68
CA THR A 25 -11.36 -9.86 -13.83
C THR A 25 -12.78 -10.38 -14.02
N THR A 26 -13.46 -10.73 -12.92
CA THR A 26 -14.79 -11.35 -12.99
C THR A 26 -15.86 -10.32 -13.29
N PHE A 27 -15.73 -9.06 -12.85
CA PHE A 27 -16.74 -8.04 -13.09
C PHE A 27 -16.37 -6.98 -14.14
N GLY A 28 -15.22 -7.12 -14.81
CA GLY A 28 -14.76 -6.15 -15.81
C GLY A 28 -14.55 -4.77 -15.19
N LEU A 29 -13.91 -4.73 -14.02
CA LEU A 29 -13.51 -3.50 -13.33
C LEU A 29 -12.05 -3.13 -13.63
N ASP A 30 -11.50 -3.68 -14.71
CA ASP A 30 -10.16 -3.40 -15.25
C ASP A 30 -9.96 -1.92 -15.59
N PHE A 31 -11.03 -1.20 -15.98
CA PHE A 31 -11.00 0.26 -16.12
C PHE A 31 -10.66 1.03 -14.82
N LEU A 32 -10.75 0.41 -13.64
CA LEU A 32 -10.33 1.00 -12.37
C LEU A 32 -8.82 0.86 -12.12
N LEU A 33 -8.12 -0.02 -12.85
CA LEU A 33 -6.72 -0.39 -12.59
C LEU A 33 -5.78 -0.32 -13.81
N PHE A 34 -6.30 -0.40 -15.04
CA PHE A 34 -5.52 -0.34 -16.26
C PHE A 34 -6.12 0.69 -17.22
N GLU A 35 -5.24 1.52 -17.78
CA GLU A 35 -5.55 2.32 -18.95
C GLU A 35 -5.69 1.36 -20.13
N ASP A 36 -6.91 1.05 -20.54
CA ASP A 36 -7.10 0.50 -21.88
C ASP A 36 -8.31 1.07 -22.63
N LYS A 37 -7.96 1.54 -23.82
CA LYS A 37 -8.68 2.15 -24.97
C LYS A 37 -9.50 3.43 -24.78
N LYS A 38 -9.15 4.43 -25.61
CA LYS A 38 -9.71 5.80 -25.70
C LYS A 38 -11.23 5.82 -25.64
N GLY A 39 -11.74 6.53 -24.64
CA GLY A 39 -13.10 7.06 -24.60
C GLY A 39 -14.14 6.17 -23.96
N GLY A 40 -14.35 4.95 -24.46
CA GLY A 40 -15.53 4.15 -24.10
C GLY A 40 -16.86 4.92 -24.29
N ASP A 41 -17.99 4.28 -24.01
CA ASP A 41 -19.30 4.97 -24.03
C ASP A 41 -19.62 5.67 -22.69
N VAL A 42 -18.73 5.56 -21.69
CA VAL A 42 -18.90 6.09 -20.33
C VAL A 42 -17.74 7.02 -19.99
N ALA A 43 -18.07 8.23 -19.52
CA ALA A 43 -17.06 9.15 -19.03
C ALA A 43 -16.35 8.59 -17.80
N THR A 44 -15.02 8.61 -17.79
CA THR A 44 -14.20 8.30 -16.62
C THR A 44 -13.49 9.57 -16.16
N VAL A 45 -13.03 9.63 -14.90
CA VAL A 45 -12.23 10.75 -14.38
C VAL A 45 -10.98 10.96 -15.23
N HIS A 46 -10.35 9.86 -15.66
CA HIS A 46 -9.20 9.90 -16.56
C HIS A 46 -9.58 10.52 -17.91
N ASN A 47 -10.62 10.02 -18.57
CA ASN A 47 -11.01 10.46 -19.91
C ASN A 47 -11.41 11.94 -19.95
N VAL A 48 -12.18 12.43 -18.96
CA VAL A 48 -12.57 13.85 -18.95
C VAL A 48 -11.39 14.78 -18.68
N ARG A 49 -10.40 14.35 -17.90
CA ARG A 49 -9.17 15.13 -17.64
C ARG A 49 -8.26 15.16 -18.86
N GLN A 50 -8.12 14.05 -19.57
CA GLN A 50 -7.34 14.02 -20.81
C GLN A 50 -7.99 14.85 -21.92
N HIS A 51 -9.32 14.77 -22.04
CA HIS A 51 -10.08 15.64 -22.95
C HIS A 51 -9.89 17.13 -22.59
N GLN A 52 -9.92 17.47 -21.30
CA GLN A 52 -9.62 18.83 -20.82
C GLN A 52 -8.20 19.30 -21.18
N LYS A 53 -7.22 18.40 -21.18
CA LYS A 53 -5.82 18.69 -21.57
C LYS A 53 -5.62 18.84 -23.08
N GLY A 54 -6.65 18.61 -23.89
CA GLY A 54 -6.63 18.84 -25.33
C GLY A 54 -6.65 17.58 -26.21
N ASP A 55 -6.78 16.38 -25.63
CA ASP A 55 -6.97 15.15 -26.42
C ASP A 55 -8.41 15.07 -26.95
N ALA A 56 -8.64 15.72 -28.09
CA ALA A 56 -9.94 15.78 -28.75
C ALA A 56 -10.44 14.42 -29.28
N GLU A 57 -9.56 13.40 -29.34
CA GLU A 57 -9.94 12.05 -29.78
C GLU A 57 -10.65 11.26 -28.67
N ILE A 58 -10.58 11.73 -27.42
CA ILE A 58 -11.31 11.12 -26.31
C ILE A 58 -12.76 11.61 -26.32
N TYR A 59 -13.68 10.69 -26.60
CA TYR A 59 -15.10 10.96 -26.54
C TYR A 59 -15.56 11.25 -25.10
N VAL A 60 -16.26 12.38 -24.91
CA VAL A 60 -16.97 12.75 -23.69
C VAL A 60 -18.41 13.09 -24.05
N SER A 61 -19.39 12.57 -23.31
CA SER A 61 -20.80 12.77 -23.62
C SER A 61 -21.20 14.26 -23.58
N LYS A 62 -22.18 14.66 -24.41
CA LYS A 62 -22.65 16.06 -24.46
C LYS A 62 -23.16 16.57 -23.11
N SER A 63 -23.76 15.70 -22.30
CA SER A 63 -24.21 16.06 -20.95
C SER A 63 -23.04 16.42 -20.04
N VAL A 64 -21.97 15.63 -20.04
CA VAL A 64 -20.76 15.89 -19.25
C VAL A 64 -20.05 17.16 -19.73
N GLN A 65 -20.00 17.39 -21.05
CA GLN A 65 -19.47 18.64 -21.59
C GLN A 65 -20.30 19.86 -21.13
N ALA A 66 -21.64 19.74 -21.12
CA ALA A 66 -22.53 20.80 -20.66
C ALA A 66 -22.39 21.05 -19.15
N GLU A 67 -22.25 20.02 -18.33
CA GLU A 67 -21.98 20.15 -16.89
C GLU A 67 -20.66 20.90 -16.64
N TYR A 68 -19.61 20.55 -17.39
CA TYR A 68 -18.32 21.23 -17.30
C TYR A 68 -18.37 22.69 -17.75
N ALA A 69 -19.15 22.99 -18.80
CA ALA A 69 -19.42 24.36 -19.22
C ALA A 69 -20.20 25.14 -18.15
N ASN A 70 -21.12 24.48 -17.45
CA ASN A 70 -21.97 25.06 -16.42
C ASN A 70 -21.36 25.03 -14.99
N LYS A 71 -20.06 24.74 -14.85
CA LYS A 71 -19.37 24.68 -13.54
C LYS A 71 -19.33 26.01 -12.77
N GLY A 72 -19.67 27.12 -13.43
CA GLY A 72 -19.62 28.47 -12.90
C GLY A 72 -18.22 29.10 -12.92
N ASP A 73 -18.18 30.39 -12.58
CA ASP A 73 -16.94 31.17 -12.52
C ASP A 73 -16.15 30.86 -11.23
N TYR A 74 -14.82 30.76 -11.35
CA TYR A 74 -13.91 30.53 -10.22
C TYR A 74 -13.98 31.62 -9.15
N LYS A 75 -14.21 32.86 -9.58
CA LYS A 75 -14.48 34.02 -8.71
C LYS A 75 -15.62 34.82 -9.35
N PRO A 76 -16.88 34.51 -9.02
CA PRO A 76 -18.02 35.20 -9.63
C PRO A 76 -18.03 36.68 -9.23
N VAL A 77 -18.78 37.49 -9.97
CA VAL A 77 -19.03 38.88 -9.59
C VAL A 77 -19.83 38.88 -8.29
N LYS A 78 -19.46 39.76 -7.36
CA LYS A 78 -20.15 39.90 -6.10
C LYS A 78 -21.40 40.76 -6.28
N HIS A 79 -22.52 40.30 -5.76
CA HIS A 79 -23.80 41.01 -5.77
C HIS A 79 -24.20 41.46 -4.36
N HIS A 80 -24.95 42.56 -4.28
CA HIS A 80 -25.68 42.98 -3.10
C HIS A 80 -26.93 42.09 -2.89
N ALA A 81 -27.58 42.21 -1.73
CA ALA A 81 -28.79 41.44 -1.42
C ALA A 81 -29.96 41.73 -2.38
N ASP A 82 -29.95 42.90 -3.02
CA ASP A 82 -30.92 43.33 -4.04
C ASP A 82 -30.54 42.90 -5.48
N GLY A 83 -29.43 42.17 -5.67
CA GLY A 83 -28.95 41.69 -6.96
C GLY A 83 -28.05 42.67 -7.72
N SER A 84 -27.83 43.90 -7.24
CA SER A 84 -26.94 44.86 -7.89
C SER A 84 -25.45 44.48 -7.74
N ILE A 85 -24.61 44.85 -8.71
CA ILE A 85 -23.18 44.51 -8.72
C ILE A 85 -22.42 45.36 -7.70
N VAL A 86 -21.64 44.72 -6.83
CA VAL A 86 -20.70 45.40 -5.94
C VAL A 86 -19.51 45.89 -6.76
N THR A 87 -19.22 47.19 -6.75
CA THR A 87 -18.05 47.76 -7.43
C THR A 87 -16.96 48.20 -6.45
N ASP A 88 -15.72 48.28 -6.93
CA ASP A 88 -14.60 48.88 -6.21
C ASP A 88 -14.58 50.42 -6.36
N ARG A 89 -13.61 51.08 -5.71
CA ARG A 89 -13.43 52.55 -5.77
C ARG A 89 -13.16 53.09 -7.18
N LYS A 90 -12.88 52.22 -8.15
CA LYS A 90 -12.62 52.55 -9.56
C LYS A 90 -13.78 52.10 -10.47
N ASN A 91 -14.96 51.85 -9.90
CA ASN A 91 -16.16 51.34 -10.59
C ASN A 91 -15.96 49.99 -11.30
N LYS A 92 -15.01 49.16 -10.86
CA LYS A 92 -14.84 47.80 -11.41
C LYS A 92 -15.65 46.78 -10.59
N PRO A 93 -16.32 45.80 -11.22
CA PRO A 93 -17.01 44.73 -10.50
C PRO A 93 -16.07 43.99 -9.54
N LYS A 94 -16.46 43.92 -8.28
CA LYS A 94 -15.73 43.17 -7.25
C LYS A 94 -16.00 41.68 -7.43
N ARG A 95 -14.95 40.88 -7.32
CA ARG A 95 -15.02 39.42 -7.43
C ARG A 95 -15.17 38.80 -6.03
N GLU A 96 -15.97 37.75 -5.92
CA GLU A 96 -16.13 37.00 -4.67
C GLU A 96 -15.06 35.91 -4.57
N ASP A 97 -14.18 36.03 -3.56
CA ASP A 97 -13.16 35.02 -3.28
C ASP A 97 -13.68 34.01 -2.26
N ARG A 98 -14.47 33.05 -2.75
CA ARG A 98 -15.07 31.99 -1.91
C ARG A 98 -14.01 31.09 -1.27
N TYR A 99 -12.89 30.89 -1.96
CA TYR A 99 -11.79 30.03 -1.53
C TYR A 99 -11.08 30.58 -0.29
N HIS A 100 -10.65 31.85 -0.34
CA HIS A 100 -9.97 32.48 0.80
C HIS A 100 -10.93 32.97 1.89
N SER A 101 -12.23 33.04 1.57
CA SER A 101 -13.28 33.36 2.56
C SER A 101 -13.74 32.16 3.38
N HIS A 102 -13.34 30.94 2.99
CA HIS A 102 -13.74 29.69 3.63
C HIS A 102 -13.30 29.64 5.11
N GLN A 103 -14.13 29.00 5.96
CA GLN A 103 -13.87 28.94 7.39
C GLN A 103 -12.57 28.20 7.70
N ASN A 104 -12.30 27.08 7.01
CA ASN A 104 -11.08 26.30 7.24
C ASN A 104 -9.80 27.07 6.83
N TYR A 105 -9.83 27.81 5.72
CA TYR A 105 -8.69 28.64 5.30
C TYR A 105 -8.34 29.69 6.36
N LYS A 106 -9.36 30.37 6.89
CA LYS A 106 -9.19 31.36 7.96
C LYS A 106 -8.71 30.75 9.27
N ALA A 107 -9.25 29.58 9.63
CA ALA A 107 -8.86 28.86 10.84
C ALA A 107 -7.39 28.44 10.77
N LYS A 108 -6.97 27.79 9.67
CA LYS A 108 -5.59 27.37 9.45
C LYS A 108 -4.64 28.57 9.40
N GLY A 109 -5.01 29.64 8.71
CA GLY A 109 -4.20 30.86 8.69
C GLY A 109 -4.01 31.51 10.07
N LYS A 110 -5.00 31.40 10.97
CA LYS A 110 -4.90 31.90 12.36
C LYS A 110 -3.99 31.01 13.21
N GLU A 111 -4.10 29.69 13.05
CA GLU A 111 -3.25 28.70 13.69
C GLU A 111 -1.78 28.90 13.28
N ASP A 112 -1.51 28.97 11.98
CA ASP A 112 -0.15 29.12 11.46
C ASP A 112 0.48 30.46 11.86
N LYS A 113 -0.32 31.53 11.95
CA LYS A 113 0.17 32.81 12.48
C LYS A 113 0.65 32.70 13.92
N LYS A 114 -0.02 31.89 14.76
CA LYS A 114 0.42 31.62 16.13
C LYS A 114 1.70 30.81 16.14
N LEU A 115 1.77 29.75 15.34
CA LEU A 115 2.98 28.93 15.21
C LEU A 115 4.20 29.75 14.74
N GLN A 116 4.00 30.70 13.81
CA GLN A 116 5.08 31.58 13.33
C GLN A 116 5.59 32.49 14.45
N HIS A 117 4.67 33.11 15.20
CA HIS A 117 5.01 33.94 16.35
C HIS A 117 5.82 33.14 17.39
N ASP A 118 5.47 31.88 17.61
CA ASP A 118 6.14 31.00 18.56
C ASP A 118 7.45 30.39 18.01
N GLY A 119 7.84 30.73 16.76
CA GLY A 119 9.06 30.23 16.11
C GLY A 119 9.00 28.77 15.65
N ASN A 120 7.80 28.19 15.57
CA ASN A 120 7.58 26.76 15.35
C ASN A 120 6.85 26.44 14.03
N LEU A 121 6.62 27.42 13.15
CA LEU A 121 5.92 27.19 11.88
C LEU A 121 6.87 26.60 10.82
N PRO A 122 6.66 25.36 10.36
CA PRO A 122 7.44 24.81 9.26
C PRO A 122 7.02 25.39 7.90
N ASP A 123 8.00 25.74 7.08
CA ASP A 123 7.86 25.96 5.64
C ASP A 123 8.41 24.73 4.91
N GLU A 124 7.52 23.80 4.57
CA GLU A 124 7.88 22.53 3.94
C GLU A 124 8.56 22.77 2.57
N TYR A 125 8.21 23.85 1.87
CA TYR A 125 8.79 24.17 0.56
C TYR A 125 10.26 24.59 0.60
N ARG A 126 10.76 25.01 1.77
CA ARG A 126 12.17 25.37 1.99
C ARG A 126 12.85 24.49 3.04
N ASN A 127 12.14 23.48 3.53
CA ASN A 127 12.61 22.56 4.57
C ASN A 127 13.22 23.27 5.80
N GLN A 128 12.59 24.35 6.26
CA GLN A 128 13.06 25.15 7.40
C GLN A 128 11.90 25.74 8.21
N LEU A 129 12.20 26.26 9.40
CA LEU A 129 11.23 27.03 10.19
C LEU A 129 11.14 28.48 9.67
N MET A 130 9.92 29.00 9.57
CA MET A 130 9.70 30.39 9.20
C MET A 130 10.15 31.33 10.31
N SER A 131 10.89 32.37 9.96
CA SER A 131 11.25 33.45 10.89
C SER A 131 10.01 34.29 11.26
N GLN A 132 10.03 34.90 12.44
CA GLN A 132 8.98 35.80 12.91
C GLN A 132 8.80 37.04 12.02
N ASP A 133 9.88 37.51 11.37
CA ASP A 133 9.87 38.70 10.51
C ASP A 133 9.46 38.39 9.05
N GLU A 134 9.41 37.10 8.68
CA GLU A 134 9.03 36.71 7.33
C GLU A 134 7.55 36.99 7.05
N LYS A 135 7.26 37.44 5.84
CA LYS A 135 5.88 37.60 5.39
C LYS A 135 5.31 36.25 4.99
N ARG A 136 4.58 35.60 5.90
CA ARG A 136 3.88 34.33 5.66
C ARG A 136 2.59 34.51 4.86
N GLN A 137 2.35 33.58 3.93
CA GLN A 137 1.05 33.34 3.28
C GLN A 137 0.70 31.85 3.34
N LEU A 138 -0.60 31.52 3.31
CA LEU A 138 -1.09 30.15 3.25
C LEU A 138 -1.38 29.81 1.79
N ASP A 139 -0.58 28.92 1.21
CA ASP A 139 -0.71 28.42 -0.16
C ASP A 139 -1.72 27.27 -0.23
N HIS A 140 -2.38 27.17 -1.37
CA HIS A 140 -3.08 25.98 -1.81
C HIS A 140 -2.11 25.17 -2.68
N ILE A 141 -1.63 24.02 -2.20
CA ILE A 141 -0.61 23.20 -2.88
C ILE A 141 -1.07 22.91 -4.31
N ILE A 142 -2.26 22.33 -4.47
CA ILE A 142 -3.04 22.33 -5.71
C ILE A 142 -3.82 23.64 -5.74
N SER A 143 -3.55 24.49 -6.72
CA SER A 143 -4.14 25.83 -6.76
C SER A 143 -5.67 25.75 -6.78
N SER A 144 -6.34 26.66 -6.09
CA SER A 144 -7.80 26.69 -6.10
C SER A 144 -8.38 26.92 -7.51
N HIS A 145 -7.61 27.51 -8.43
CA HIS A 145 -7.97 27.65 -9.84
C HIS A 145 -7.94 26.28 -10.56
N GLU A 146 -6.92 25.46 -10.30
CA GLU A 146 -6.84 24.09 -10.81
C GLU A 146 -8.01 23.25 -10.28
N VAL A 147 -8.25 23.27 -8.97
CA VAL A 147 -9.39 22.55 -8.36
C VAL A 147 -10.73 22.99 -8.94
N HIS A 148 -10.95 24.31 -9.10
CA HIS A 148 -12.18 24.82 -9.70
C HIS A 148 -12.40 24.29 -11.10
N ASN A 149 -11.35 24.24 -11.90
CA ASN A 149 -11.44 23.84 -13.29
C ASN A 149 -11.22 22.35 -13.53
N ASP A 150 -11.02 21.51 -12.52
CA ASP A 150 -10.83 20.07 -12.74
C ASP A 150 -12.11 19.42 -13.29
N ALA A 151 -12.04 18.86 -14.50
CA ALA A 151 -13.14 18.14 -15.12
C ALA A 151 -13.53 16.88 -14.34
N GLY A 152 -12.57 16.22 -13.66
CA GLY A 152 -12.82 15.08 -12.79
C GLY A 152 -13.68 15.44 -11.57
N ARG A 153 -13.40 16.60 -10.95
CA ARG A 153 -14.23 17.16 -9.87
C ARG A 153 -15.66 17.42 -10.34
N VAL A 154 -15.82 18.10 -11.48
CA VAL A 154 -17.15 18.43 -12.02
C VAL A 154 -17.92 17.16 -12.34
N LEU A 155 -17.25 16.18 -12.95
CA LEU A 155 -17.83 14.86 -13.24
C LEU A 155 -18.32 14.18 -11.96
N ALA A 156 -17.54 14.24 -10.87
CA ALA A 156 -17.90 13.71 -9.56
C ALA A 156 -18.97 14.53 -8.82
N GLY A 157 -19.29 15.74 -9.28
CA GLY A 157 -20.26 16.63 -8.64
C GLY A 157 -19.78 17.22 -7.30
N LEU A 158 -18.46 17.29 -7.07
CA LEU A 158 -17.90 17.79 -5.83
C LEU A 158 -17.75 19.32 -5.83
N ASP A 159 -17.96 19.97 -4.68
CA ASP A 159 -17.76 21.42 -4.53
C ASP A 159 -16.27 21.77 -4.51
N GLY A 160 -15.87 22.71 -5.38
CA GLY A 160 -14.47 23.11 -5.52
C GLY A 160 -13.93 23.90 -4.33
N VAL A 161 -14.78 24.66 -3.63
CA VAL A 161 -14.37 25.46 -2.48
C VAL A 161 -14.06 24.55 -1.29
N GLU A 162 -14.90 23.55 -1.05
CA GLU A 162 -14.66 22.54 0.00
C GLU A 162 -13.41 21.71 -0.29
N LEU A 163 -13.25 21.21 -1.52
CA LEU A 163 -12.09 20.41 -1.91
C LEU A 163 -10.76 21.17 -1.80
N ALA A 164 -10.72 22.40 -2.30
CA ALA A 164 -9.50 23.20 -2.25
C ALA A 164 -9.09 23.55 -0.81
N ASN A 165 -10.06 23.70 0.10
CA ASN A 165 -9.81 24.13 1.47
C ASN A 165 -9.68 22.98 2.48
N GLN A 166 -9.21 21.81 2.04
CA GLN A 166 -8.82 20.72 2.92
C GLN A 166 -7.43 20.96 3.51
N ASN A 167 -7.21 20.52 4.75
CA ASN A 167 -5.91 20.68 5.41
C ASN A 167 -4.76 20.01 4.66
N SER A 168 -5.05 18.96 3.90
CA SER A 168 -4.11 18.27 3.02
C SER A 168 -3.63 19.09 1.83
N ASN A 169 -4.33 20.18 1.50
CA ASN A 169 -4.01 21.08 0.40
C ASN A 169 -3.41 22.41 0.87
N PHE A 170 -3.08 22.55 2.15
CA PHE A 170 -2.54 23.78 2.72
C PHE A 170 -1.06 23.67 3.03
N GLN A 171 -0.29 24.68 2.62
CA GLN A 171 1.10 24.85 3.05
C GLN A 171 1.38 26.33 3.35
N SER A 172 1.79 26.66 4.57
CA SER A 172 2.30 28.00 4.86
C SER A 172 3.69 28.18 4.26
N THR A 173 3.92 29.28 3.57
CA THR A 173 5.20 29.57 2.93
C THR A 173 5.46 31.08 2.82
N HIS A 174 6.65 31.45 2.35
CA HIS A 174 7.03 32.84 2.11
C HIS A 174 6.14 33.49 1.04
N TYR A 175 5.70 34.73 1.27
CA TYR A 175 4.75 35.44 0.39
C TYR A 175 5.19 35.50 -1.07
N TYR A 176 6.50 35.57 -1.30
CA TYR A 176 7.04 35.67 -2.65
C TYR A 176 6.90 34.35 -3.41
N ILE A 177 7.05 33.22 -2.73
CA ILE A 177 6.86 31.88 -3.30
C ILE A 177 5.39 31.71 -3.70
N ASN A 178 4.46 31.92 -2.75
CA ASN A 178 3.02 31.79 -3.00
C ASN A 178 2.53 32.70 -4.13
N ASN A 179 2.92 33.98 -4.14
CA ASN A 179 2.55 34.91 -5.21
C ASN A 179 3.14 34.55 -6.58
N LEU A 180 4.36 33.98 -6.60
CA LEU A 180 4.99 33.57 -7.85
C LEU A 180 4.38 32.27 -8.39
N LYS A 181 4.03 31.32 -7.49
CA LYS A 181 3.35 30.08 -7.83
C LYS A 181 1.97 30.34 -8.42
N SER A 182 1.20 31.29 -7.86
CA SER A 182 -0.10 31.71 -8.40
C SER A 182 -1.01 30.49 -8.66
N ASP A 183 -1.34 30.21 -9.92
CA ASP A 183 -2.17 29.12 -10.41
C ASP A 183 -1.37 28.07 -11.20
N HIS A 184 -0.04 28.20 -11.27
CA HIS A 184 0.84 27.22 -11.88
C HIS A 184 0.80 25.89 -11.13
N SER A 185 0.91 24.79 -11.87
CA SER A 185 1.14 23.47 -11.27
C SER A 185 2.51 23.43 -10.62
N MET A 186 2.72 22.49 -9.69
CA MET A 186 4.03 22.34 -9.04
C MET A 186 5.14 22.05 -10.06
N ASP A 187 4.85 21.24 -11.08
CA ASP A 187 5.80 20.93 -12.15
C ASP A 187 6.17 22.15 -13.00
N ASP A 188 5.19 22.96 -13.41
CA ASP A 188 5.45 24.18 -14.19
C ASP A 188 6.14 25.25 -13.33
N PHE A 189 5.75 25.34 -12.05
CA PHE A 189 6.36 26.26 -11.10
C PHE A 189 7.86 25.99 -10.94
N LEU A 190 8.24 24.75 -10.65
CA LEU A 190 9.63 24.35 -10.47
C LEU A 190 10.40 24.28 -11.79
N GLY A 191 9.81 23.74 -12.85
CA GLY A 191 10.49 23.51 -14.13
C GLY A 191 10.64 24.75 -15.00
N THR A 192 9.68 25.70 -14.93
CA THR A 192 9.63 26.84 -15.84
C THR A 192 9.66 28.17 -15.10
N VAL A 193 8.77 28.37 -14.12
CA VAL A 193 8.51 29.69 -13.53
C VAL A 193 9.67 30.13 -12.65
N VAL A 194 10.16 29.26 -11.76
CA VAL A 194 11.25 29.57 -10.83
C VAL A 194 12.55 29.86 -11.58
N PRO A 195 13.05 28.99 -12.50
CA PRO A 195 14.28 29.27 -13.26
C PRO A 195 14.19 30.60 -14.03
N ARG A 196 13.07 30.83 -14.72
CA ARG A 196 12.84 32.06 -15.47
C ARG A 196 12.78 33.29 -14.56
N ALA A 197 12.19 33.18 -13.37
CA ALA A 197 12.11 34.28 -12.42
C ALA A 197 13.50 34.63 -11.85
N ILE A 198 14.32 33.62 -11.53
CA ILE A 198 15.70 33.80 -11.06
C ILE A 198 16.54 34.48 -12.13
N GLU A 199 16.54 33.96 -13.36
CA GLU A 199 17.32 34.51 -14.47
C GLU A 199 16.95 35.97 -14.75
N ASN A 200 15.64 36.27 -14.89
CA ASN A 200 15.18 37.63 -15.13
C ASN A 200 15.57 38.59 -13.99
N LYS A 201 15.56 38.14 -12.74
CA LYS A 201 16.00 38.96 -11.62
C LYS A 201 17.50 39.19 -11.63
N ARG A 202 18.31 38.16 -11.87
CA ARG A 202 19.77 38.29 -11.97
C ARG A 202 20.16 39.30 -13.07
N ASN A 203 19.56 39.19 -14.24
CA ASN A 203 19.79 40.14 -15.35
C ASN A 203 19.38 41.58 -14.98
N ASN A 204 18.26 41.75 -14.27
CA ASN A 204 17.83 43.07 -13.80
C ASN A 204 18.75 43.63 -12.70
N ILE A 205 19.21 42.78 -11.78
CA ILE A 205 20.16 43.14 -10.71
C ILE A 205 21.48 43.61 -11.33
N GLU A 206 22.02 42.90 -12.30
CA GLU A 206 23.28 43.29 -12.97
C GLU A 206 23.14 44.65 -13.67
N ARG A 207 22.06 44.83 -14.43
CA ARG A 207 21.76 46.11 -15.09
C ARG A 207 21.60 47.24 -14.08
N ASP A 208 20.86 47.01 -13.00
CA ASP A 208 20.63 48.02 -11.97
C ASP A 208 21.90 48.32 -11.17
N LYS A 209 22.81 47.34 -10.97
CA LYS A 209 24.15 47.56 -10.38
C LYS A 209 25.02 48.46 -11.26
N LEU A 210 25.07 48.22 -12.57
CA LEU A 210 25.79 49.08 -13.51
C LEU A 210 25.24 50.51 -13.51
N ARG A 211 23.92 50.65 -13.51
CA ARG A 211 23.24 51.96 -13.40
C ARG A 211 23.54 52.63 -12.07
N LEU A 212 23.53 51.90 -10.95
CA LEU A 212 23.81 52.44 -9.62
C LEU A 212 25.23 53.01 -9.53
N ALA A 213 26.20 52.35 -10.18
CA ALA A 213 27.59 52.80 -10.24
C ALA A 213 27.75 54.13 -11.01
N SER A 214 26.97 54.34 -12.08
CA SER A 214 27.03 55.55 -12.90
C SER A 214 26.10 56.69 -12.44
N MET A 215 25.30 56.49 -11.39
CA MET A 215 24.36 57.51 -10.90
C MET A 215 25.06 58.62 -10.10
N PRO A 216 24.76 59.91 -10.39
CA PRO A 216 25.26 61.05 -9.63
C PRO A 216 24.71 61.07 -8.21
N SER A 217 25.39 61.77 -7.30
CA SER A 217 25.05 61.79 -5.87
C SER A 217 25.27 63.15 -5.20
N GLU A 218 25.18 64.23 -5.97
CA GLU A 218 25.49 65.58 -5.50
C GLU A 218 24.27 66.22 -4.82
N THR A 219 23.08 66.09 -5.41
CA THR A 219 21.85 66.67 -4.86
C THR A 219 21.11 65.70 -3.92
N LYS A 220 20.28 66.24 -3.01
CA LYS A 220 19.41 65.43 -2.15
C LYS A 220 18.49 64.50 -2.96
N GLN A 221 17.99 64.98 -4.09
CA GLN A 221 17.13 64.21 -4.99
C GLN A 221 17.90 63.05 -5.65
N GLN A 222 19.12 63.29 -6.13
CA GLN A 222 19.98 62.25 -6.70
C GLN A 222 20.34 61.17 -5.65
N LYS A 223 20.69 61.57 -4.42
CA LYS A 223 20.94 60.62 -3.32
C LYS A 223 19.71 59.79 -2.95
N HIS A 224 18.51 60.38 -3.06
CA HIS A 224 17.26 59.65 -2.83
C HIS A 224 17.00 58.59 -3.91
N GLU A 225 17.11 58.97 -5.18
CA GLU A 225 16.92 58.02 -6.29
C GLU A 225 17.99 56.91 -6.29
N LYS A 226 19.23 57.23 -5.93
CA LYS A 226 20.30 56.23 -5.76
C LYS A 226 19.97 55.23 -4.65
N ARG A 227 19.43 55.69 -3.51
CA ARG A 227 18.95 54.82 -2.41
C ARG A 227 17.79 53.93 -2.85
N LYS A 228 16.78 54.49 -3.52
CA LYS A 228 15.68 53.69 -4.07
C LYS A 228 16.16 52.56 -4.98
N LEU A 229 17.15 52.83 -5.82
CA LEU A 229 17.73 51.81 -6.71
C LEU A 229 18.50 50.75 -5.92
N ALA A 230 19.27 51.15 -4.89
CA ALA A 230 19.94 50.21 -3.99
C ALA A 230 18.92 49.31 -3.26
N ASP A 231 17.86 49.88 -2.68
CA ASP A 231 16.80 49.13 -2.00
C ASP A 231 16.09 48.16 -2.95
N LYS A 232 15.89 48.57 -4.22
CA LYS A 232 15.34 47.70 -5.26
C LYS A 232 16.26 46.50 -5.53
N ILE A 233 17.56 46.73 -5.65
CA ILE A 233 18.55 45.66 -5.85
C ILE A 233 18.53 44.69 -4.66
N THR A 234 18.60 45.20 -3.43
CA THR A 234 18.54 44.39 -2.20
C THR A 234 17.29 43.51 -2.19
N LYS A 235 16.12 44.10 -2.44
CA LYS A 235 14.85 43.37 -2.48
C LYS A 235 14.82 42.30 -3.58
N GLN A 236 15.39 42.58 -4.75
CA GLN A 236 15.48 41.57 -5.81
C GLN A 236 16.44 40.45 -5.43
N SER A 237 17.58 40.75 -4.80
CA SER A 237 18.53 39.75 -4.31
C SER A 237 17.92 38.87 -3.22
N GLU A 238 17.18 39.44 -2.26
CA GLU A 238 16.43 38.67 -1.25
C GLU A 238 15.42 37.71 -1.91
N GLN A 239 14.70 38.18 -2.93
CA GLN A 239 13.76 37.35 -3.68
C GLN A 239 14.45 36.22 -4.42
N VAL A 240 15.65 36.44 -4.97
CA VAL A 240 16.45 35.38 -5.59
C VAL A 240 16.86 34.35 -4.53
N ALA A 241 17.39 34.79 -3.39
CA ALA A 241 17.80 33.88 -2.32
C ALA A 241 16.64 33.03 -1.79
N VAL A 242 15.43 33.60 -1.67
CA VAL A 242 14.22 32.85 -1.30
C VAL A 242 13.90 31.76 -2.32
N LEU A 243 14.00 32.04 -3.63
CA LEU A 243 13.73 31.03 -4.66
C LEU A 243 14.83 29.96 -4.73
N GLU A 244 16.08 30.33 -4.48
CA GLU A 244 17.21 29.39 -4.42
C GLU A 244 17.17 28.49 -3.18
N SER A 245 16.43 28.90 -2.13
CA SER A 245 16.23 28.11 -0.91
C SER A 245 15.11 27.08 -1.01
N LEU A 246 14.46 26.94 -2.18
CA LEU A 246 13.40 25.94 -2.37
C LEU A 246 13.99 24.52 -2.34
N ASP A 247 13.30 23.63 -1.63
CA ASP A 247 13.57 22.20 -1.61
C ASP A 247 12.59 21.54 -2.59
N GLU A 248 13.06 21.34 -3.84
CA GLU A 248 12.22 20.81 -4.93
C GLU A 248 11.61 19.45 -4.60
N ASP A 249 12.37 18.58 -3.93
CA ASP A 249 11.93 17.25 -3.55
C ASP A 249 10.79 17.32 -2.53
N LYS A 250 10.91 18.19 -1.52
CA LYS A 250 9.83 18.42 -0.55
C LYS A 250 8.59 19.03 -1.17
N MET A 251 8.74 19.97 -2.10
CA MET A 251 7.61 20.53 -2.83
C MET A 251 6.87 19.47 -3.67
N ARG A 252 7.60 18.58 -4.35
CA ARG A 252 7.03 17.46 -5.12
C ARG A 252 6.37 16.42 -4.20
N GLU A 253 6.96 16.13 -3.05
CA GLU A 253 6.39 15.23 -2.05
C GLU A 253 5.07 15.78 -1.50
N ALA A 254 5.01 17.07 -1.16
CA ALA A 254 3.80 17.75 -0.72
C ALA A 254 2.69 17.74 -1.78
N ASP A 255 3.01 18.06 -3.04
CA ASP A 255 2.06 18.02 -4.16
C ASP A 255 1.54 16.59 -4.40
N LYS A 256 2.41 15.58 -4.39
CA LYS A 256 2.01 14.18 -4.53
C LYS A 256 1.05 13.75 -3.42
N ARG A 257 1.32 14.11 -2.16
CA ARG A 257 0.44 13.78 -1.02
C ARG A 257 -0.92 14.47 -1.15
N ALA A 258 -0.94 15.75 -1.50
CA ALA A 258 -2.17 16.51 -1.72
C ALA A 258 -3.02 15.88 -2.86
N ARG A 259 -2.39 15.59 -4.01
CA ARG A 259 -3.05 14.99 -5.17
C ARG A 259 -3.59 13.59 -4.90
N GLN A 260 -2.84 12.76 -4.18
CA GLN A 260 -3.31 11.42 -3.81
C GLN A 260 -4.62 11.45 -3.00
N GLN A 261 -4.73 12.35 -2.03
CA GLN A 261 -5.96 12.48 -1.24
C GLN A 261 -7.11 13.07 -2.06
N TYR A 262 -6.81 14.11 -2.83
CA TYR A 262 -7.74 14.78 -3.74
C TYR A 262 -8.34 13.81 -4.77
N ASP A 263 -7.48 13.05 -5.48
CA ASP A 263 -7.90 12.09 -6.51
C ASP A 263 -8.63 10.89 -5.92
N LYS A 264 -8.20 10.41 -4.75
CA LYS A 264 -8.91 9.32 -4.06
C LYS A 264 -10.35 9.72 -3.77
N GLN A 265 -10.60 10.94 -3.28
CA GLN A 265 -11.95 11.42 -2.99
C GLN A 265 -12.79 11.58 -4.26
N ILE A 266 -12.23 12.15 -5.33
CA ILE A 266 -12.92 12.31 -6.61
C ILE A 266 -13.31 10.96 -7.20
N ASN A 267 -12.34 10.04 -7.30
CA ASN A 267 -12.56 8.72 -7.87
C ASN A 267 -13.59 7.93 -7.04
N PHE A 268 -13.45 7.93 -5.72
CA PHE A 268 -14.40 7.25 -4.84
C PHE A 268 -15.81 7.82 -5.00
N THR A 269 -15.96 9.14 -4.96
CA THR A 269 -17.28 9.80 -5.10
C THR A 269 -17.91 9.47 -6.45
N TYR A 270 -17.16 9.61 -7.54
CA TYR A 270 -17.70 9.40 -8.88
C TYR A 270 -18.03 7.94 -9.16
N TYR A 271 -17.09 7.02 -9.00
CA TYR A 271 -17.28 5.62 -9.39
C TYR A 271 -18.24 4.84 -8.49
N THR A 272 -18.54 5.36 -7.30
CA THR A 272 -19.61 4.81 -6.43
C THR A 272 -20.94 5.55 -6.58
N SER A 273 -21.03 6.56 -7.46
CA SER A 273 -22.25 7.36 -7.63
C SER A 273 -23.28 6.69 -8.54
N SER A 274 -24.56 7.03 -8.31
CA SER A 274 -25.65 6.71 -9.23
C SER A 274 -25.45 7.33 -10.62
N LYS A 275 -24.71 8.43 -10.72
CA LYS A 275 -24.39 9.10 -11.99
C LYS A 275 -23.51 8.23 -12.88
N PHE A 276 -22.38 7.74 -12.37
CA PHE A 276 -21.53 6.79 -13.09
C PHE A 276 -22.34 5.55 -13.48
N PHE A 277 -23.14 5.04 -12.54
CA PHE A 277 -23.96 3.87 -12.78
C PHE A 277 -25.02 4.05 -13.89
N LYS A 278 -25.72 5.19 -13.91
CA LYS A 278 -26.67 5.57 -14.97
C LYS A 278 -25.98 5.70 -16.33
N SER A 279 -24.80 6.33 -16.38
CA SER A 279 -24.03 6.47 -17.62
C SER A 279 -23.58 5.11 -18.15
N THR A 280 -23.09 4.23 -17.29
CA THR A 280 -22.74 2.85 -17.63
C THR A 280 -23.95 2.04 -18.10
N ALA A 281 -25.11 2.19 -17.45
CA ALA A 281 -26.34 1.52 -17.85
C ALA A 281 -26.87 1.99 -19.23
N MET A 282 -26.84 3.31 -19.50
CA MET A 282 -27.25 3.88 -20.79
C MET A 282 -26.28 3.54 -21.93
N ALA A 283 -24.98 3.48 -21.65
CA ALA A 283 -23.98 2.97 -22.59
C ALA A 283 -24.22 1.48 -22.92
N SER A 284 -24.53 0.69 -21.88
CA SER A 284 -24.79 -0.74 -22.01
C SER A 284 -26.06 -1.07 -22.81
N SER A 285 -27.03 -0.15 -22.92
CA SER A 285 -28.17 -0.35 -23.81
C SER A 285 -27.81 -0.29 -25.31
N LYS A 286 -26.65 0.29 -25.66
CA LYS A 286 -26.14 0.32 -27.04
C LYS A 286 -25.15 -0.81 -27.35
N ALA A 287 -24.45 -1.36 -26.35
CA ALA A 287 -23.36 -2.33 -26.55
C ALA A 287 -23.59 -3.73 -25.93
N GLY A 288 -24.65 -3.96 -25.16
CA GLY A 288 -24.96 -5.28 -24.60
C GLY A 288 -25.27 -5.22 -23.11
N PHE A 289 -26.54 -5.45 -22.81
CA PHE A 289 -27.18 -5.46 -21.49
C PHE A 289 -26.38 -6.17 -20.36
N ALA A 290 -25.58 -7.18 -20.69
CA ALA A 290 -24.84 -8.00 -19.74
C ALA A 290 -23.63 -7.30 -19.08
N MET A 291 -22.96 -6.36 -19.76
CA MET A 291 -21.70 -5.77 -19.25
C MET A 291 -21.93 -4.71 -18.17
N GLY A 292 -22.95 -3.85 -18.34
CA GLY A 292 -23.30 -2.85 -17.33
C GLY A 292 -23.85 -3.45 -16.03
N VAL A 293 -24.66 -4.52 -16.13
CA VAL A 293 -25.14 -5.28 -14.96
C VAL A 293 -23.99 -5.98 -14.25
N ARG A 294 -23.03 -6.50 -15.00
CA ARG A 294 -21.80 -7.13 -14.47
C ARG A 294 -20.96 -6.14 -13.67
N GLN A 295 -20.75 -4.93 -14.19
CA GLN A 295 -20.01 -3.89 -13.48
C GLN A 295 -20.77 -3.36 -12.25
N ALA A 296 -22.10 -3.24 -12.33
CA ALA A 296 -22.98 -2.92 -11.19
C ALA A 296 -22.74 -3.82 -9.99
N LEU A 297 -22.82 -5.13 -10.27
CA LEU A 297 -22.67 -6.19 -9.29
C LEU A 297 -21.25 -6.16 -8.72
N GLY A 298 -20.24 -5.98 -9.57
CA GLY A 298 -18.85 -5.83 -9.17
C GLY A 298 -18.64 -4.73 -8.12
N LEU A 299 -19.30 -3.58 -8.26
CA LEU A 299 -19.21 -2.47 -7.30
C LEU A 299 -19.91 -2.79 -5.97
N VAL A 300 -21.08 -3.42 -6.01
CA VAL A 300 -21.79 -3.86 -4.78
C VAL A 300 -20.94 -4.89 -4.02
N PHE A 301 -20.34 -5.86 -4.72
CA PHE A 301 -19.48 -6.86 -4.10
C PHE A 301 -18.12 -6.30 -3.66
N ALA A 302 -17.59 -5.27 -4.34
CA ALA A 302 -16.38 -4.58 -3.91
C ALA A 302 -16.60 -3.89 -2.56
N GLU A 303 -17.74 -3.24 -2.36
CA GLU A 303 -18.10 -2.64 -1.07
C GLU A 303 -18.22 -3.70 0.04
N VAL A 304 -18.95 -4.80 -0.23
CA VAL A 304 -19.04 -5.93 0.70
C VAL A 304 -17.65 -6.48 1.05
N TRP A 305 -16.76 -6.61 0.06
CA TRP A 305 -15.39 -7.08 0.27
C TRP A 305 -14.56 -6.11 1.11
N PHE A 306 -14.58 -4.81 0.82
CA PHE A 306 -13.82 -3.82 1.57
C PHE A 306 -14.29 -3.75 3.03
N GLU A 307 -15.60 -3.78 3.27
CA GLU A 307 -16.12 -3.84 4.64
C GLU A 307 -15.72 -5.14 5.37
N ILE A 308 -15.71 -6.29 4.68
CA ILE A 308 -15.25 -7.56 5.26
C ILE A 308 -13.76 -7.47 5.59
N LYS A 309 -12.93 -6.97 4.67
CA LYS A 309 -11.49 -6.81 4.82
C LYS A 309 -11.14 -5.99 6.05
N ASP A 310 -11.80 -4.86 6.27
CA ASP A 310 -11.51 -3.96 7.40
C ASP A 310 -11.82 -4.60 8.76
N VAL A 311 -12.72 -5.59 8.78
CA VAL A 311 -13.11 -6.31 10.00
C VAL A 311 -12.34 -7.62 10.19
N ILE A 312 -11.79 -8.22 9.13
CA ILE A 312 -11.01 -9.49 9.20
C ILE A 312 -9.94 -9.46 10.31
N PRO A 313 -9.06 -8.44 10.42
CA PRO A 313 -8.05 -8.40 11.48
C PRO A 313 -8.65 -8.37 12.89
N GLN A 314 -9.84 -7.79 13.03
CA GLN A 314 -10.55 -7.68 14.31
C GLN A 314 -11.21 -9.01 14.72
N LEU A 315 -11.52 -9.89 13.77
CA LEU A 315 -12.05 -11.23 14.05
C LEU A 315 -11.05 -12.13 14.78
N PHE A 316 -9.75 -11.84 14.65
CA PHE A 316 -8.66 -12.59 15.29
C PHE A 316 -8.10 -11.93 16.56
N LYS A 317 -8.67 -10.79 17.00
CA LYS A 317 -8.21 -10.06 18.21
C LYS A 317 -8.67 -10.65 19.56
N ASP A 318 -9.40 -11.76 19.55
CA ASP A 318 -9.68 -12.47 20.81
C ASP A 318 -8.35 -12.95 21.42
N LYS A 319 -8.18 -12.82 22.74
CA LYS A 319 -7.00 -13.34 23.44
C LYS A 319 -6.79 -14.82 23.04
N GLU A 320 -5.57 -15.17 22.60
CA GLU A 320 -5.13 -16.45 22.01
C GLU A 320 -5.59 -17.73 22.76
N GLU A 321 -6.04 -17.59 24.00
CA GLU A 321 -6.51 -18.68 24.83
C GLU A 321 -7.98 -19.08 24.62
N ASN A 322 -8.81 -18.25 23.97
CA ASN A 322 -10.27 -18.48 23.87
C ASN A 322 -10.81 -18.60 22.44
N PHE A 323 -9.94 -18.65 21.44
CA PHE A 323 -10.33 -18.85 20.04
C PHE A 323 -10.89 -20.26 19.82
N THR A 324 -12.06 -20.33 19.20
CA THR A 324 -12.67 -21.56 18.69
C THR A 324 -13.23 -21.29 17.31
N LEU A 325 -13.12 -22.25 16.39
CA LEU A 325 -13.64 -22.11 15.04
C LEU A 325 -15.13 -21.73 15.04
N ASP A 326 -15.96 -22.33 15.92
CA ASP A 326 -17.39 -21.98 16.05
C ASP A 326 -17.64 -20.50 16.37
N LYS A 327 -16.96 -19.94 17.38
CA LYS A 327 -17.06 -18.51 17.73
C LYS A 327 -16.60 -17.59 16.59
N PHE A 328 -15.50 -17.93 15.92
CA PHE A 328 -15.01 -17.18 14.77
C PHE A 328 -16.06 -17.12 13.66
N LEU A 329 -16.69 -18.25 13.34
CA LEU A 329 -17.71 -18.36 12.30
C LEU A 329 -19.01 -17.64 12.68
N ASN A 330 -19.41 -17.72 13.93
CA ASN A 330 -20.57 -16.97 14.43
C ASN A 330 -20.32 -15.47 14.38
N LYS A 331 -19.12 -14.99 14.72
CA LYS A 331 -18.73 -13.58 14.56
C LYS A 331 -18.71 -13.17 13.08
N LEU A 332 -18.10 -13.97 12.21
CA LEU A 332 -18.06 -13.72 10.77
C LEU A 332 -19.48 -13.62 10.19
N LYS A 333 -20.39 -14.53 10.56
CA LYS A 333 -21.80 -14.52 10.17
C LYS A 333 -22.50 -13.24 10.60
N VAL A 334 -22.38 -12.86 11.87
CA VAL A 334 -23.02 -11.63 12.40
C VAL A 334 -22.45 -10.38 11.73
N THR A 335 -21.12 -10.33 11.53
CA THR A 335 -20.44 -9.24 10.83
C THR A 335 -20.91 -9.13 9.38
N ALA A 336 -20.96 -10.24 8.64
CA ALA A 336 -21.41 -10.25 7.26
C ALA A 336 -22.88 -9.78 7.13
N LEU A 337 -23.76 -10.19 8.05
CA LEU A 337 -25.15 -9.72 8.09
C LEU A 337 -25.24 -8.20 8.34
N LYS A 338 -24.41 -7.65 9.23
CA LYS A 338 -24.35 -6.20 9.50
C LYS A 338 -23.80 -5.39 8.32
N ILE A 339 -22.76 -5.90 7.67
CA ILE A 339 -22.19 -5.32 6.44
C ILE A 339 -23.29 -5.27 5.37
N TRP A 340 -24.03 -6.37 5.23
CA TRP A 340 -25.12 -6.45 4.28
C TRP A 340 -26.23 -5.42 4.55
N ASP A 341 -26.66 -5.22 5.80
CA ASP A 341 -27.67 -4.21 6.12
C ASP A 341 -27.20 -2.77 5.77
N ARG A 342 -25.90 -2.49 5.92
CA ARG A 342 -25.30 -1.20 5.51
C ARG A 342 -25.26 -1.04 4.00
N VAL A 343 -24.80 -2.06 3.28
CA VAL A 343 -24.77 -2.08 1.81
C VAL A 343 -26.20 -1.92 1.27
N LYS A 344 -27.18 -2.65 1.82
CA LYS A 344 -28.58 -2.52 1.43
C LYS A 344 -29.12 -1.09 1.62
N THR A 345 -28.74 -0.42 2.70
CA THR A 345 -29.13 0.97 2.96
C THR A 345 -28.43 1.93 1.99
N ARG A 346 -27.14 1.74 1.74
CA ARG A 346 -26.32 2.58 0.85
C ARG A 346 -26.73 2.48 -0.61
N PHE A 347 -27.19 1.31 -1.04
CA PHE A 347 -27.67 1.06 -2.39
C PHE A 347 -29.21 1.15 -2.51
N LYS A 348 -29.92 1.59 -1.46
CA LYS A 348 -31.38 1.68 -1.45
C LYS A 348 -31.93 2.57 -2.55
N ASP A 349 -31.36 3.75 -2.73
CA ASP A 349 -31.80 4.71 -3.76
C ASP A 349 -31.51 4.18 -5.18
N ILE A 350 -30.42 3.42 -5.34
CA ILE A 350 -30.08 2.73 -6.59
C ILE A 350 -31.06 1.57 -6.84
N LEU A 351 -31.56 0.89 -5.82
CA LEU A 351 -32.56 -0.17 -6.00
C LEU A 351 -33.98 0.40 -6.25
N GLU A 352 -34.33 1.53 -5.62
CA GLU A 352 -35.63 2.19 -5.77
C GLU A 352 -35.79 2.92 -7.10
N GLU A 353 -34.76 3.60 -7.60
CA GLU A 353 -34.80 4.31 -8.89
C GLU A 353 -34.87 3.35 -10.09
N PHE A 354 -34.37 2.12 -9.92
CA PHE A 354 -34.45 1.05 -10.91
C PHE A 354 -35.78 0.29 -10.93
N LYS A 355 -36.55 0.36 -9.84
CA LYS A 355 -37.93 -0.17 -9.77
C LYS A 355 -38.90 0.63 -10.66
N ASN A 356 -38.61 1.90 -10.90
CA ASN A 356 -39.52 2.85 -11.56
C ASN A 356 -39.18 3.14 -13.04
N GLY A 357 -38.15 2.52 -13.61
CA GLY A 357 -37.71 2.71 -15.00
C GLY A 357 -37.93 1.50 -15.92
N ALA A 358 -37.63 1.65 -17.21
CA ALA A 358 -37.74 0.63 -18.27
C ALA A 358 -36.94 -0.68 -18.05
N LEU A 359 -36.32 -0.84 -16.88
CA LEU A 359 -35.45 -1.93 -16.45
C LEU A 359 -36.08 -2.79 -15.31
N ALA A 360 -37.36 -2.58 -14.98
CA ALA A 360 -38.05 -3.21 -13.85
C ALA A 360 -38.03 -4.76 -13.84
N GLY A 361 -37.91 -5.42 -15.00
CA GLY A 361 -37.96 -6.88 -15.11
C GLY A 361 -36.69 -7.62 -14.69
N ALA A 362 -35.51 -7.03 -14.91
CA ALA A 362 -34.23 -7.74 -14.75
C ALA A 362 -33.51 -7.48 -13.41
N LEU A 363 -33.96 -6.48 -12.64
CA LEU A 363 -33.35 -6.10 -11.35
C LEU A 363 -34.23 -6.38 -10.13
N SER A 364 -35.53 -6.59 -10.33
CA SER A 364 -36.41 -7.22 -9.32
C SER A 364 -35.91 -8.64 -8.96
N SER A 365 -35.41 -9.37 -9.97
CA SER A 365 -34.69 -10.62 -9.76
C SER A 365 -33.33 -10.40 -9.11
N LEU A 366 -32.63 -9.28 -9.31
CA LEU A 366 -31.29 -9.05 -8.75
C LEU A 366 -31.29 -8.85 -7.23
N SER A 367 -32.21 -8.07 -6.67
CA SER A 367 -32.31 -7.90 -5.20
C SER A 367 -32.64 -9.21 -4.50
N SER A 368 -33.62 -9.95 -5.05
CA SER A 368 -33.98 -11.29 -4.58
C SER A 368 -32.86 -12.31 -4.82
N THR A 369 -32.13 -12.19 -5.92
CA THR A 369 -30.97 -13.03 -6.26
C THR A 369 -29.81 -12.77 -5.32
N ILE A 370 -29.41 -11.52 -5.06
CA ILE A 370 -28.33 -11.23 -4.12
C ILE A 370 -28.72 -11.67 -2.70
N MET A 371 -29.99 -11.49 -2.29
CA MET A 371 -30.49 -12.03 -1.02
C MET A 371 -30.43 -13.56 -0.99
N ASN A 372 -30.87 -14.23 -2.05
CA ASN A 372 -30.82 -15.68 -2.16
C ASN A 372 -29.38 -16.19 -2.18
N ILE A 373 -28.46 -15.51 -2.87
CA ILE A 373 -27.02 -15.80 -2.85
C ILE A 373 -26.51 -15.68 -1.42
N PHE A 374 -26.72 -14.55 -0.75
CA PHE A 374 -26.18 -14.34 0.59
C PHE A 374 -26.72 -15.36 1.61
N PHE A 375 -28.04 -15.61 1.62
CA PHE A 375 -28.64 -16.60 2.52
C PHE A 375 -28.27 -18.04 2.16
N THR A 376 -28.14 -18.37 0.87
CA THR A 376 -27.73 -19.69 0.40
C THR A 376 -26.27 -19.94 0.72
N THR A 377 -25.38 -19.02 0.37
CA THR A 377 -23.96 -19.06 0.72
C THR A 377 -23.77 -19.17 2.23
N GLN A 378 -24.52 -18.42 3.04
CA GLN A 378 -24.48 -18.55 4.51
C GLN A 378 -24.86 -19.96 4.98
N LYS A 379 -25.93 -20.54 4.45
CA LYS A 379 -26.38 -21.90 4.79
C LYS A 379 -25.36 -22.95 4.36
N LEU A 380 -24.81 -22.82 3.16
CA LEU A 380 -23.84 -23.75 2.58
C LEU A 380 -22.49 -23.70 3.28
N ILE A 381 -21.97 -22.50 3.55
CA ILE A 381 -20.76 -22.31 4.36
C ILE A 381 -20.96 -22.95 5.74
N GLY A 382 -22.08 -22.67 6.42
CA GLY A 382 -22.38 -23.26 7.73
C GLY A 382 -22.47 -24.80 7.73
N LYS A 383 -22.91 -25.41 6.62
CA LYS A 383 -22.92 -26.86 6.44
C LYS A 383 -21.51 -27.42 6.23
N LEU A 384 -20.77 -26.88 5.26
CA LEU A 384 -19.40 -27.29 4.95
C LEU A 384 -18.46 -27.16 6.15
N LEU A 385 -18.71 -26.16 6.99
CA LEU A 385 -18.01 -25.92 8.24
C LEU A 385 -18.22 -27.00 9.29
N ARG A 386 -19.47 -27.44 9.43
CA ARG A 386 -19.83 -28.50 10.36
C ARG A 386 -19.22 -29.83 9.92
N GLU A 387 -19.23 -30.10 8.61
CA GLU A 387 -18.62 -31.28 8.00
C GLU A 387 -17.09 -31.26 8.19
N THR A 388 -16.46 -30.12 7.89
CA THR A 388 -15.03 -29.86 8.14
C THR A 388 -14.64 -30.10 9.60
N TRP A 389 -15.40 -29.54 10.54
CA TRP A 389 -15.18 -29.73 11.97
C TRP A 389 -15.29 -31.20 12.38
N SER A 390 -16.32 -31.90 11.89
CA SER A 390 -16.52 -33.33 12.14
C SER A 390 -15.33 -34.18 11.65
N SER A 391 -14.79 -33.85 10.47
CA SER A 391 -13.61 -34.52 9.92
C SER A 391 -12.35 -34.25 10.74
N LEU A 392 -12.09 -33.00 11.14
CA LEU A 392 -10.94 -32.64 11.99
C LEU A 392 -11.00 -33.34 13.35
N VAL A 393 -12.17 -33.36 13.99
CA VAL A 393 -12.37 -34.06 15.27
C VAL A 393 -12.21 -35.57 15.09
N SER A 394 -12.67 -36.13 13.97
CA SER A 394 -12.51 -37.56 13.68
C SER A 394 -11.03 -37.93 13.47
N ALA A 395 -10.28 -37.12 12.73
CA ALA A 395 -8.84 -37.28 12.55
C ALA A 395 -8.10 -37.22 13.88
N ALA A 396 -8.43 -36.23 14.73
CA ALA A 396 -7.85 -36.10 16.07
C ALA A 396 -8.19 -37.30 16.96
N LYS A 397 -9.43 -37.80 16.95
CA LYS A 397 -9.82 -38.98 17.74
C LYS A 397 -9.08 -40.25 17.30
N VAL A 398 -8.92 -40.46 15.99
CA VAL A 398 -8.16 -41.60 15.45
C VAL A 398 -6.70 -41.51 15.87
N LEU A 399 -6.11 -40.31 15.79
CA LEU A 399 -4.73 -40.06 16.21
C LEU A 399 -4.49 -40.28 17.72
N PHE A 400 -5.40 -39.82 18.58
CA PHE A 400 -5.24 -39.89 20.04
C PHE A 400 -5.65 -41.21 20.67
N PHE A 401 -6.81 -41.74 20.28
CA PHE A 401 -7.37 -42.91 20.96
C PHE A 401 -7.00 -44.22 20.26
N ASN A 402 -6.53 -44.15 19.00
CA ASN A 402 -6.29 -45.29 18.12
C ASN A 402 -7.24 -46.47 18.42
N PRO A 403 -8.57 -46.26 18.37
CA PRO A 403 -9.53 -47.22 18.92
C PRO A 403 -9.50 -48.57 18.20
N GLN A 404 -8.97 -48.58 16.97
CA GLN A 404 -8.82 -49.76 16.12
C GLN A 404 -7.42 -50.39 16.20
N ARG A 405 -6.51 -49.87 17.05
CA ARG A 405 -5.11 -50.33 17.21
C ARG A 405 -4.36 -50.43 15.88
N LEU A 406 -4.50 -49.41 15.02
CA LEU A 406 -3.81 -49.30 13.74
C LEU A 406 -2.29 -49.21 13.95
N SER A 407 -1.52 -49.83 13.05
CA SER A 407 -0.06 -49.68 12.99
C SER A 407 0.32 -48.24 12.58
N PRO A 408 1.54 -47.74 12.87
CA PRO A 408 1.92 -46.35 12.60
C PRO A 408 1.69 -45.91 11.15
N GLY A 409 2.05 -46.77 10.18
CA GLY A 409 1.78 -46.51 8.76
C GLY A 409 0.29 -46.50 8.40
N ALA A 410 -0.51 -47.38 9.00
CA ALA A 410 -1.96 -47.41 8.81
C ALA A 410 -2.67 -46.24 9.51
N LEU A 411 -2.15 -45.77 10.64
CA LEU A 411 -2.64 -44.60 11.38
C LEU A 411 -2.38 -43.32 10.59
N VAL A 412 -1.16 -43.12 10.09
CA VAL A 412 -0.82 -42.01 9.21
C VAL A 412 -1.67 -42.05 7.93
N ARG A 413 -1.88 -43.23 7.36
CA ARG A 413 -2.76 -43.40 6.19
C ARG A 413 -4.21 -43.05 6.50
N GLU A 414 -4.75 -43.44 7.66
CA GLU A 414 -6.15 -43.16 8.03
C GLU A 414 -6.36 -41.69 8.40
N VAL A 415 -5.41 -41.08 9.12
CA VAL A 415 -5.41 -39.63 9.41
C VAL A 415 -5.26 -38.84 8.11
N THR A 416 -4.34 -39.23 7.22
CA THR A 416 -4.21 -38.65 5.89
C THR A 416 -5.48 -38.85 5.08
N ARG A 417 -6.13 -40.01 5.12
CA ARG A 417 -7.41 -40.24 4.43
C ARG A 417 -8.51 -39.30 4.92
N ILE A 418 -8.65 -39.12 6.24
CA ILE A 418 -9.65 -38.22 6.84
C ILE A 418 -9.33 -36.75 6.50
N LEU A 419 -8.06 -36.34 6.51
CA LEU A 419 -7.62 -34.98 6.19
C LEU A 419 -7.61 -34.69 4.67
N SER A 420 -7.29 -35.65 3.82
CA SER A 420 -7.38 -35.56 2.35
C SER A 420 -8.82 -35.50 1.87
N THR A 421 -9.75 -36.05 2.64
CA THR A 421 -11.19 -35.83 2.46
C THR A 421 -11.62 -34.44 2.98
N GLY A 422 -10.71 -33.70 3.61
CA GLY A 422 -10.96 -32.51 4.39
C GLY A 422 -10.54 -31.20 3.74
N VAL A 423 -11.54 -30.34 3.56
CA VAL A 423 -11.51 -28.92 3.88
C VAL A 423 -11.13 -27.97 2.73
N ALA A 424 -9.90 -27.49 2.53
CA ALA A 424 -9.71 -26.23 1.79
C ALA A 424 -10.04 -26.29 0.29
N VAL A 425 -9.52 -27.28 -0.44
CA VAL A 425 -9.70 -27.39 -1.91
C VAL A 425 -11.06 -27.96 -2.28
N ALA A 426 -11.55 -28.93 -1.50
CA ALA A 426 -12.88 -29.51 -1.70
C ALA A 426 -14.01 -28.51 -1.38
N MET A 427 -13.83 -27.63 -0.38
CA MET A 427 -14.84 -26.62 -0.04
C MET A 427 -15.08 -25.63 -1.17
N GLY A 428 -14.02 -25.11 -1.81
CA GLY A 428 -14.19 -24.15 -2.91
C GLY A 428 -14.91 -24.77 -4.11
N VAL A 429 -14.58 -26.02 -4.45
CA VAL A 429 -15.22 -26.76 -5.55
C VAL A 429 -16.68 -27.10 -5.23
N ILE A 430 -16.96 -27.63 -4.04
CA ILE A 430 -18.33 -28.00 -3.63
C ILE A 430 -19.21 -26.75 -3.50
N LEU A 431 -18.68 -25.69 -2.89
CA LEU A 431 -19.40 -24.42 -2.75
C LEU A 431 -19.69 -23.81 -4.12
N ASN A 432 -18.71 -23.80 -5.03
CA ASN A 432 -18.90 -23.29 -6.38
C ASN A 432 -19.92 -24.12 -7.17
N GLN A 433 -19.83 -25.46 -7.11
CA GLN A 433 -20.77 -26.34 -7.81
C GLN A 433 -22.21 -26.16 -7.30
N GLN A 434 -22.41 -26.08 -5.98
CA GLN A 434 -23.74 -25.86 -5.41
C GLN A 434 -24.27 -24.46 -5.70
N LEU A 435 -23.43 -23.43 -5.56
CA LEU A 435 -23.84 -22.07 -5.90
C LEU A 435 -24.14 -21.91 -7.39
N ALA A 436 -23.32 -22.45 -8.29
CA ALA A 436 -23.54 -22.39 -9.74
C ALA A 436 -24.84 -23.12 -10.14
N SER A 437 -25.19 -24.23 -9.47
CA SER A 437 -26.46 -24.93 -9.71
C SER A 437 -27.70 -24.16 -9.23
N LEU A 438 -27.53 -23.25 -8.26
CA LEU A 438 -28.60 -22.44 -7.69
C LEU A 438 -28.69 -21.05 -8.34
N MET A 439 -27.58 -20.57 -8.93
CA MET A 439 -27.47 -19.28 -9.60
C MET A 439 -27.66 -19.44 -11.12
N THR A 440 -28.85 -19.84 -11.55
CA THR A 440 -29.18 -20.13 -12.97
C THR A 440 -29.53 -18.88 -13.81
N PHE A 441 -29.30 -17.68 -13.30
CA PHE A 441 -29.57 -16.41 -13.96
C PHE A 441 -28.30 -15.87 -14.67
N PRO A 442 -28.40 -14.88 -15.58
CA PRO A 442 -27.23 -14.31 -16.26
C PRO A 442 -26.17 -13.81 -15.27
N LEU A 443 -24.90 -14.17 -15.49
CA LEU A 443 -23.75 -13.94 -14.58
C LEU A 443 -23.72 -14.81 -13.31
N GLY A 444 -24.64 -15.76 -13.15
CA GLY A 444 -24.72 -16.59 -11.95
C GLY A 444 -23.52 -17.52 -11.75
N ILE A 445 -22.90 -18.00 -12.83
CA ILE A 445 -21.69 -18.84 -12.76
C ILE A 445 -20.49 -18.02 -12.28
N GLU A 446 -20.30 -16.83 -12.84
CA GLU A 446 -19.25 -15.89 -12.47
C GLU A 446 -19.40 -15.43 -11.01
N LEU A 447 -20.64 -15.18 -10.58
CA LEU A 447 -20.97 -14.85 -9.20
C LEU A 447 -20.71 -16.01 -8.24
N ALA A 448 -21.12 -17.23 -8.61
CA ALA A 448 -20.86 -18.43 -7.83
C ALA A 448 -19.36 -18.65 -7.64
N SER A 449 -18.58 -18.49 -8.71
CA SER A 449 -17.12 -18.59 -8.67
C SER A 449 -16.49 -17.54 -7.75
N PHE A 450 -16.90 -16.28 -7.87
CA PHE A 450 -16.42 -15.18 -7.03
C PHE A 450 -16.74 -15.39 -5.55
N VAL A 451 -18.01 -15.62 -5.22
CA VAL A 451 -18.46 -15.82 -3.83
C VAL A 451 -17.79 -17.05 -3.21
N SER A 452 -17.60 -18.11 -4.00
CA SER A 452 -16.90 -19.30 -3.54
C SER A 452 -15.42 -19.05 -3.27
N ALA A 453 -14.73 -18.26 -4.11
CA ALA A 453 -13.34 -17.90 -3.91
C ALA A 453 -13.14 -17.07 -2.62
N VAL A 454 -13.99 -16.06 -2.40
CA VAL A 454 -13.97 -15.23 -1.18
C VAL A 454 -14.22 -16.09 0.06
N ALA A 455 -15.26 -16.92 0.03
CA ALA A 455 -15.61 -17.80 1.14
C ALA A 455 -14.48 -18.79 1.45
N THR A 456 -13.91 -19.41 0.42
CA THR A 456 -12.78 -20.36 0.57
C THR A 456 -11.58 -19.68 1.17
N GLY A 457 -11.24 -18.47 0.72
CA GLY A 457 -10.11 -17.71 1.26
C GLY A 457 -10.26 -17.34 2.74
N ILE A 458 -11.41 -16.79 3.13
CA ILE A 458 -11.71 -16.48 4.55
C ILE A 458 -11.66 -17.76 5.40
N MET A 459 -12.17 -18.86 4.85
CA MET A 459 -12.18 -20.16 5.50
C MET A 459 -10.77 -20.72 5.70
N THR A 460 -9.91 -20.66 4.68
CA THR A 460 -8.52 -21.08 4.77
C THR A 460 -7.81 -20.33 5.89
N ILE A 461 -7.93 -19.00 5.96
CA ILE A 461 -7.33 -18.21 7.04
C ILE A 461 -7.87 -18.63 8.41
N GLY A 462 -9.20 -18.78 8.55
CA GLY A 462 -9.82 -19.18 9.82
C GLY A 462 -9.37 -20.57 10.31
N ILE A 463 -9.13 -21.49 9.39
CA ILE A 463 -8.69 -22.86 9.71
C ILE A 463 -7.20 -22.91 9.98
N THR A 464 -6.37 -22.23 9.20
CA THR A 464 -4.93 -22.09 9.49
C THR A 464 -4.73 -21.48 10.88
N TYR A 465 -5.44 -20.38 11.20
CA TYR A 465 -5.36 -19.77 12.52
C TYR A 465 -5.82 -20.73 13.64
N PHE A 466 -6.85 -21.53 13.39
CA PHE A 466 -7.29 -22.58 14.32
C PHE A 466 -6.23 -23.66 14.54
N LEU A 467 -5.57 -24.13 13.48
CA LEU A 467 -4.51 -25.12 13.54
C LEU A 467 -3.32 -24.62 14.37
N ASP A 468 -3.00 -23.34 14.25
CA ASP A 468 -1.82 -22.78 14.91
C ASP A 468 -2.09 -22.38 16.38
N HIS A 469 -3.28 -21.86 16.69
CA HIS A 469 -3.53 -21.17 17.98
C HIS A 469 -4.58 -21.84 18.88
N SER A 470 -5.34 -22.83 18.39
CA SER A 470 -6.40 -23.42 19.22
C SER A 470 -5.85 -24.30 20.34
N LYS A 471 -6.53 -24.28 21.51
CA LYS A 471 -6.20 -25.17 22.64
C LYS A 471 -6.21 -26.65 22.27
N LEU A 472 -7.07 -27.06 21.35
CA LEU A 472 -7.14 -28.45 20.88
C LEU A 472 -5.91 -28.81 20.05
N MET A 473 -5.55 -27.96 19.07
CA MET A 473 -4.44 -28.25 18.18
C MET A 473 -3.08 -28.10 18.86
N ARG A 474 -2.93 -27.19 19.83
CA ARG A 474 -1.76 -27.19 20.72
C ARG A 474 -1.54 -28.56 21.38
N LYS A 475 -2.60 -29.17 21.94
CA LYS A 475 -2.51 -30.54 22.49
C LYS A 475 -2.16 -31.59 21.44
N VAL A 476 -2.63 -31.43 20.20
CA VAL A 476 -2.27 -32.31 19.06
C VAL A 476 -0.78 -32.17 18.74
N TRP A 477 -0.27 -30.94 18.66
CA TRP A 477 1.14 -30.67 18.39
C TRP A 477 2.04 -31.12 19.55
N ASP A 478 1.65 -30.84 20.79
CA ASP A 478 2.35 -31.30 22.00
C ASP A 478 2.43 -32.84 22.05
N TYR A 479 1.38 -33.54 21.61
CA TYR A 479 1.36 -35.00 21.51
C TYR A 479 2.21 -35.52 20.34
N LEU A 480 2.13 -34.89 19.17
CA LEU A 480 2.96 -35.26 18.01
C LEU A 480 4.45 -34.98 18.27
N ASP A 481 4.76 -33.94 19.03
CA ASP A 481 6.12 -33.64 19.49
C ASP A 481 6.67 -34.70 20.46
N GLN A 482 5.81 -35.49 21.13
CA GLN A 482 6.23 -36.67 21.90
C GLN A 482 6.69 -37.83 21.00
N PHE A 483 6.28 -37.83 19.72
CA PHE A 483 6.77 -38.76 18.69
C PHE A 483 7.96 -38.21 17.90
N LYS A 484 8.56 -37.08 18.30
CA LYS A 484 9.90 -36.69 17.79
C LYS A 484 10.82 -37.89 17.96
N SER A 485 11.30 -38.35 16.82
CA SER A 485 11.75 -39.72 16.64
C SER A 485 13.00 -40.02 17.46
N ALA A 486 13.18 -41.28 17.88
CA ALA A 486 14.37 -41.73 18.59
C ALA A 486 15.66 -41.35 17.82
N GLU A 487 15.60 -41.28 16.49
CA GLU A 487 16.70 -40.91 15.61
C GLU A 487 17.07 -39.42 15.68
N LYS A 488 16.11 -38.50 15.87
CA LYS A 488 16.42 -37.06 15.98
C LYS A 488 16.98 -36.70 17.36
N ARG A 489 16.49 -37.34 18.42
CA ARG A 489 17.11 -37.29 19.77
C ARG A 489 18.50 -37.88 19.77
N THR A 490 18.71 -38.97 19.03
CA THR A 490 20.02 -39.61 18.88
C THR A 490 20.99 -38.72 18.09
N LEU A 491 20.53 -38.05 17.03
CA LEU A 491 21.34 -37.09 16.27
C LEU A 491 21.76 -35.88 17.11
N GLU A 492 20.83 -35.25 17.83
CA GLU A 492 21.14 -34.11 18.71
C GLU A 492 22.05 -34.52 19.89
N TYR A 493 21.86 -35.74 20.43
CA TYR A 493 22.75 -36.32 21.44
C TYR A 493 24.16 -36.54 20.90
N PHE A 494 24.32 -37.18 19.73
CA PHE A 494 25.64 -37.39 19.12
C PHE A 494 26.33 -36.07 18.73
N GLN A 495 25.58 -35.07 18.28
CA GLN A 495 26.13 -33.73 18.03
C GLN A 495 26.66 -33.08 19.31
N THR A 496 25.95 -33.24 20.43
CA THR A 496 26.39 -32.72 21.74
C THR A 496 27.62 -33.48 22.26
N VAL A 497 27.64 -34.81 22.11
CA VAL A 497 28.79 -35.66 22.49
C VAL A 497 30.03 -35.31 21.66
N ASN A 498 29.89 -35.07 20.35
CA ASN A 498 31.01 -34.66 19.51
C ASN A 498 31.59 -33.31 19.93
N ALA A 499 30.75 -32.33 20.26
CA ALA A 499 31.21 -31.03 20.72
C ALA A 499 31.95 -31.09 22.08
N GLU A 500 31.51 -31.96 23.00
CA GLU A 500 32.24 -32.23 24.25
C GLU A 500 33.54 -32.99 23.99
N LEU A 501 33.55 -33.98 23.09
CA LEU A 501 34.77 -34.68 22.66
C LEU A 501 35.79 -33.70 22.07
N ASP A 502 35.38 -32.79 21.19
CA ASP A 502 36.25 -31.76 20.63
C ASP A 502 36.83 -30.86 21.74
N ARG A 503 36.01 -30.48 22.74
CA ARG A 503 36.50 -29.74 23.92
C ARG A 503 37.54 -30.55 24.70
N TYR A 504 37.27 -31.82 24.98
CA TYR A 504 38.20 -32.69 25.70
C TYR A 504 39.48 -32.96 24.91
N LEU A 505 39.43 -33.10 23.59
CA LEU A 505 40.62 -33.24 22.75
C LEU A 505 41.47 -31.96 22.76
N ILE A 506 40.84 -30.79 22.80
CA ILE A 506 41.53 -29.50 22.97
C ILE A 506 42.16 -29.37 24.37
N GLU A 507 41.47 -29.82 25.42
CA GLU A 507 42.03 -29.84 26.78
C GLU A 507 43.17 -30.86 26.91
N LEU A 508 43.00 -32.07 26.37
CA LEU A 508 43.98 -33.15 26.42
C LEU A 508 45.24 -32.83 25.63
N SER A 509 45.11 -32.24 24.43
CA SER A 509 46.27 -31.79 23.63
C SER A 509 47.14 -30.75 24.35
N LYS A 510 46.51 -29.88 25.16
CA LYS A 510 47.22 -28.90 26.01
C LYS A 510 47.89 -29.55 27.21
N VAL A 511 47.26 -30.55 27.83
CA VAL A 511 47.72 -31.15 29.09
C VAL A 511 48.74 -32.28 28.87
N GLU A 512 48.49 -33.16 27.92
CA GLU A 512 49.21 -34.44 27.79
C GLU A 512 50.40 -34.35 26.82
N PHE A 513 50.32 -33.45 25.83
CA PHE A 513 51.37 -33.31 24.81
C PHE A 513 52.08 -31.95 24.84
N ASN A 514 51.67 -31.02 25.71
CA ASN A 514 52.15 -29.63 25.77
C ASN A 514 52.17 -28.95 24.38
N LEU A 515 51.23 -29.33 23.51
CA LEU A 515 51.14 -28.84 22.13
C LEU A 515 50.32 -27.55 22.13
N SER A 516 50.87 -26.47 21.58
CA SER A 516 50.09 -25.26 21.27
C SER A 516 49.19 -25.56 20.06
N PRO A 517 47.85 -25.52 20.21
CA PRO A 517 46.93 -25.73 19.08
C PRO A 517 47.15 -24.72 17.95
N ASP A 518 47.53 -23.48 18.31
CA ASP A 518 47.80 -22.40 17.34
C ASP A 518 49.07 -22.70 16.52
N GLU A 519 50.09 -23.31 17.13
CA GLU A 519 51.30 -23.72 16.39
C GLU A 519 51.02 -24.89 15.44
N LEU A 520 50.17 -25.84 15.84
CA LEU A 520 49.78 -26.96 14.99
C LEU A 520 48.93 -26.52 13.81
N ALA A 521 47.95 -25.64 14.05
CA ALA A 521 47.17 -25.03 12.97
C ALA A 521 48.07 -24.26 12.00
N GLY A 522 49.00 -23.45 12.52
CA GLY A 522 49.98 -22.74 11.69
C GLY A 522 50.91 -23.67 10.90
N LEU A 523 51.31 -24.82 11.45
CA LEU A 523 52.08 -25.82 10.71
C LEU A 523 51.26 -26.43 9.57
N VAL A 524 50.00 -26.78 9.81
CA VAL A 524 49.09 -27.35 8.80
C VAL A 524 48.85 -26.35 7.67
N ASP A 525 48.49 -25.11 8.00
CA ASP A 525 48.25 -24.06 7.00
C ASP A 525 49.48 -23.84 6.10
N ASN A 526 50.68 -23.83 6.70
CA ASN A 526 51.92 -23.69 5.94
C ASN A 526 52.23 -24.92 5.07
N LEU A 527 51.95 -26.15 5.54
CA LEU A 527 52.12 -27.36 4.75
C LEU A 527 51.15 -27.43 3.56
N GLU A 528 49.93 -26.92 3.72
CA GLU A 528 48.93 -26.82 2.66
C GLU A 528 49.30 -25.78 1.59
N PHE A 529 49.94 -24.66 1.98
CA PHE A 529 50.35 -23.61 1.05
C PHE A 529 51.62 -23.93 0.24
N VAL A 530 52.46 -24.86 0.70
CA VAL A 530 53.66 -25.28 -0.02
C VAL A 530 53.29 -26.23 -1.16
N SER A 531 53.58 -25.81 -2.40
CA SER A 531 53.24 -26.54 -3.63
C SER A 531 54.31 -27.52 -4.11
N CYS A 532 55.50 -27.50 -3.50
CA CYS A 532 56.65 -28.32 -3.86
C CYS A 532 56.97 -29.34 -2.77
N GLU A 533 57.04 -30.63 -3.12
CA GLU A 533 57.35 -31.72 -2.18
C GLU A 533 58.72 -31.57 -1.51
N TYR A 534 59.70 -30.98 -2.21
CA TYR A 534 61.02 -30.72 -1.64
C TYR A 534 60.98 -29.68 -0.51
N GLU A 535 60.25 -28.59 -0.71
CA GLU A 535 60.05 -27.55 0.32
C GLU A 535 59.22 -28.08 1.50
N ARG A 536 58.23 -28.93 1.22
CA ARG A 536 57.44 -29.61 2.26
C ARG A 536 58.31 -30.54 3.10
N SER A 537 59.18 -31.32 2.47
CA SER A 537 60.16 -32.18 3.15
C SER A 537 61.11 -31.38 4.03
N MET A 538 61.61 -30.24 3.54
CA MET A 538 62.50 -29.36 4.33
C MET A 538 61.78 -28.72 5.52
N MET A 539 60.50 -28.35 5.37
CA MET A 539 59.69 -27.81 6.45
C MET A 539 59.43 -28.86 7.53
N LEU A 540 59.08 -30.08 7.13
CA LEU A 540 58.88 -31.21 8.05
C LEU A 540 60.18 -31.58 8.77
N SER A 541 61.30 -31.64 8.05
CA SER A 541 62.65 -31.84 8.59
C SER A 541 63.00 -30.84 9.70
N LYS A 542 62.72 -29.56 9.45
CA LYS A 542 62.93 -28.49 10.43
C LYS A 542 62.06 -28.66 11.67
N GLU A 543 60.83 -29.10 11.49
CA GLU A 543 59.88 -29.29 12.59
C GLU A 543 60.19 -30.54 13.43
N VAL A 544 60.62 -31.62 12.79
CA VAL A 544 61.19 -32.82 13.43
C VAL A 544 62.39 -32.41 14.30
N SER A 545 63.31 -31.62 13.74
CA SER A 545 64.48 -31.13 14.48
C SER A 545 64.10 -30.20 15.63
N ARG A 546 63.16 -29.27 15.42
CA ARG A 546 62.67 -28.32 16.45
C ARG A 546 62.04 -29.04 17.65
N ARG A 547 61.36 -30.16 17.39
CA ARG A 547 60.63 -30.94 18.40
C ARG A 547 61.41 -32.13 18.93
N GLU A 548 62.68 -32.29 18.52
CA GLU A 548 63.55 -33.40 18.90
C GLU A 548 62.90 -34.77 18.63
N ILE A 549 62.16 -34.88 17.53
CA ILE A 549 61.49 -36.14 17.16
C ILE A 549 62.54 -37.10 16.62
N GLU A 550 62.74 -38.22 17.31
CA GLU A 550 63.62 -39.29 16.84
C GLU A 550 63.00 -39.98 15.61
N LEU A 551 63.65 -39.84 14.45
CA LEU A 551 63.25 -40.54 13.24
C LEU A 551 63.96 -41.90 13.15
N PRO A 552 63.26 -42.95 12.70
CA PRO A 552 63.86 -44.27 12.50
C PRO A 552 64.68 -44.37 11.20
N PHE A 553 64.82 -43.27 10.47
CA PHE A 553 65.64 -43.12 9.26
C PHE A 553 66.34 -41.77 9.27
N GLU A 554 67.37 -41.63 8.45
CA GLU A 554 68.08 -40.37 8.28
C GLU A 554 67.27 -39.40 7.43
N ASP A 555 67.06 -38.20 7.97
CA ASP A 555 66.30 -37.14 7.32
C ASP A 555 66.99 -36.66 6.03
N ASN A 556 66.19 -36.36 4.99
CA ASN A 556 66.66 -36.05 3.64
C ASN A 556 67.54 -37.14 2.95
N ASN A 557 67.60 -38.36 3.48
CA ASN A 557 68.30 -39.50 2.86
C ASN A 557 67.29 -40.55 2.35
N LEU A 558 66.95 -40.46 1.06
CA LEU A 558 65.97 -41.33 0.40
C LEU A 558 66.27 -42.84 0.53
N ASP A 559 67.55 -43.22 0.56
CA ASP A 559 67.95 -44.62 0.67
C ASP A 559 67.74 -45.14 2.10
N SER A 560 68.02 -44.30 3.11
CA SER A 560 67.73 -44.59 4.51
C SER A 560 66.22 -44.72 4.75
N THR A 561 65.42 -43.81 4.21
CA THR A 561 63.96 -43.86 4.29
C THR A 561 63.40 -45.13 3.62
N ARG A 562 63.89 -45.49 2.43
CA ARG A 562 63.47 -46.72 1.74
C ARG A 562 63.87 -47.98 2.50
N ALA A 563 65.09 -48.03 3.04
CA ALA A 563 65.56 -49.17 3.82
C ALA A 563 64.68 -49.39 5.06
N TRP A 564 64.29 -48.30 5.75
CA TRP A 564 63.34 -48.38 6.86
C TRP A 564 61.94 -48.81 6.42
N LEU A 565 61.39 -48.25 5.33
CA LEU A 565 60.07 -48.66 4.84
C LEU A 565 60.02 -50.15 4.43
N MET A 566 61.14 -50.71 4.00
CA MET A 566 61.26 -52.14 3.65
C MET A 566 61.48 -53.03 4.88
N SER A 567 61.80 -52.45 6.05
CA SER A 567 61.98 -53.20 7.31
C SER A 567 60.72 -53.22 8.19
N LEU A 568 59.74 -52.36 7.89
CA LEU A 568 58.36 -52.45 8.38
C LEU A 568 57.60 -53.59 7.70
#